data_AF-A0A381NH29-F1
#
_entry.id   AF-A0A381NH29-F1
#
_cell.length_a   1.000
_cell.length_b   1.000
_cell.length_c   1.000
_cell.angle_alpha   90.00
_cell.angle_beta   90.00
_cell.angle_gamma   90.00
#
_symmetry.space_group_name_H-M   'P 1'
#
loop_
_entity.id
_entity.type
_entity.pdbx_description
1 polymer ?
#
loop_
_entity_poly.entity_id
_entity_poly.type
_entity_poly.pdbx_seq_one_letter_code
_entity_poly.pdbx_strand_id
1 'polypeptide(L)'
;MNIQGKLIEIFDTIQITETFKKREFIIQDNKNPEYPEYIKVEVIQDKVALLDNINIGDEINVLINIKGRKWEDKEGNIKYFNSIQGWKIESENLNLNQDNNDDNFNQDSGEDLPF
;
A
#
# COMPACT_ATOMS: atom_id res chain seq x y z
N MET A 1 -6.15 -5.15 11.64
CA MET A 1 -6.94 -3.90 11.56
C MET A 1 -6.77 -3.32 10.17
N ASN A 2 -7.69 -2.48 9.71
CA ASN A 2 -7.61 -1.83 8.41
C ASN A 2 -8.15 -0.40 8.45
N ILE A 3 -7.72 0.40 7.47
CA ILE A 3 -8.23 1.76 7.22
C ILE A 3 -8.72 1.78 5.77
N GLN A 4 -9.93 2.29 5.56
CA GLN A 4 -10.52 2.46 4.24
C GLN A 4 -10.71 3.95 3.97
N GLY A 5 -10.43 4.36 2.75
CA GLY A 5 -10.67 5.72 2.32
C GLY A 5 -9.83 6.12 1.13
N LYS A 6 -9.81 7.42 0.87
CA LYS A 6 -9.24 7.99 -0.34
C LYS A 6 -7.75 8.28 -0.17
N LEU A 7 -6.93 7.85 -1.12
CA LEU A 7 -5.52 8.21 -1.18
C LEU A 7 -5.38 9.68 -1.59
N ILE A 8 -4.73 10.49 -0.75
CA ILE A 8 -4.62 11.94 -0.95
C ILE A 8 -3.22 12.35 -1.41
N GLU A 9 -2.19 11.69 -0.88
CA GLU A 9 -0.80 12.07 -1.14
C GLU A 9 0.12 10.86 -1.00
N ILE A 10 1.11 10.76 -1.89
CA ILE A 10 2.20 9.77 -1.80
C ILE A 10 3.51 10.54 -1.75
N PHE A 11 4.33 10.26 -0.75
CA PHE A 11 5.66 10.85 -0.62
C PHE A 11 6.73 10.01 -1.35
N ASP A 12 7.90 10.60 -1.55
CA ASP A 12 9.05 9.89 -2.11
C ASP A 12 9.54 8.78 -1.18
N THR A 13 10.21 7.79 -1.78
CA THR A 13 10.90 6.76 -0.99
C THR A 13 12.08 7.37 -0.25
N ILE A 14 12.12 7.17 1.06
CA ILE A 14 13.22 7.60 1.92
C ILE A 14 14.10 6.39 2.25
N GLN A 15 15.36 6.44 1.86
CA GLN A 15 16.38 5.48 2.28
C GLN A 15 16.96 5.91 3.63
N ILE A 16 16.79 5.09 4.68
CA ILE A 16 17.26 5.42 6.04
C ILE A 16 18.59 4.70 6.33
N THR A 17 18.70 3.43 5.93
CA THR A 17 19.94 2.63 5.98
C THR A 17 20.06 1.85 4.67
N GLU A 18 21.17 1.16 4.41
CA GLU A 18 21.31 0.31 3.21
C GLU A 18 20.19 -0.75 3.07
N THR A 19 19.73 -1.30 4.20
CA THR A 19 18.72 -2.38 4.24
C THR A 19 17.32 -1.89 4.63
N PHE A 20 17.17 -0.61 4.98
CA PHE A 20 15.91 -0.05 5.44
C PHE A 20 15.53 1.19 4.63
N LYS A 21 14.45 1.04 3.89
CA LYS A 21 13.75 2.12 3.21
C LYS A 21 12.30 2.17 3.65
N LYS A 22 11.71 3.35 3.59
CA LYS A 22 10.29 3.56 3.83
C LYS A 22 9.70 4.49 2.80
N ARG A 23 8.39 4.41 2.63
CA ARG A 23 7.60 5.38 1.87
C ARG A 23 6.33 5.66 2.64
N GLU A 24 5.89 6.91 2.61
CA GLU A 24 4.73 7.36 3.37
C GLU A 24 3.63 7.79 2.39
N PHE A 25 2.39 7.74 2.86
CA PHE A 25 1.24 8.26 2.15
C PHE A 25 0.16 8.73 3.13
N ILE A 26 -0.76 9.56 2.65
CA ILE A 26 -1.91 10.05 3.41
C ILE A 26 -3.18 9.41 2.87
N ILE A 27 -3.96 8.78 3.76
CA ILE A 27 -5.31 8.31 3.48
C ILE A 27 -6.31 9.18 4.23
N GLN A 28 -7.35 9.63 3.54
CA GLN A 28 -8.48 10.33 4.15
C GLN A 28 -9.54 9.32 4.54
N ASP A 29 -9.79 9.15 5.85
CA ASP A 29 -10.89 8.32 6.36
C ASP A 29 -12.22 9.11 6.20
N ASN A 30 -13.16 8.52 5.45
CA ASN A 30 -14.44 9.11 5.12
C ASN A 30 -15.60 8.66 6.03
N LYS A 31 -15.32 7.94 7.14
CA LYS A 31 -16.37 7.49 8.08
C LYS A 31 -17.22 8.62 8.66
N ASN A 32 -16.64 9.82 8.81
CA ASN A 32 -17.37 11.01 9.24
C ASN A 32 -17.15 12.15 8.23
N PRO A 33 -18.10 12.39 7.30
CA PRO A 33 -17.94 13.42 6.28
C PRO A 33 -17.79 14.85 6.83
N GLU A 34 -18.28 15.13 8.03
CA GLU A 34 -18.15 16.46 8.65
C GLU A 34 -16.74 16.70 9.22
N TYR A 35 -16.00 15.64 9.52
CA TYR A 35 -14.68 15.68 10.14
C TYR A 35 -13.76 14.63 9.51
N PRO A 36 -13.31 14.86 8.26
CA PRO A 36 -12.42 13.92 7.59
C PRO A 36 -11.09 13.84 8.34
N GLU A 37 -10.64 12.62 8.64
CA GLU A 37 -9.35 12.37 9.26
C GLU A 37 -8.30 12.06 8.19
N TYR A 38 -7.16 12.74 8.26
CA TYR A 38 -6.03 12.51 7.34
C TYR A 38 -4.96 11.71 8.07
N ILE A 39 -4.88 10.43 7.75
CA ILE A 39 -4.04 9.49 8.47
C ILE A 39 -2.78 9.21 7.66
N LYS A 40 -1.62 9.51 8.24
CA LYS A 40 -0.33 9.15 7.67
C LYS A 40 0.00 7.69 7.94
N VAL A 41 0.32 6.95 6.89
CA VAL A 41 0.69 5.54 6.94
C VAL A 41 2.08 5.35 6.31
N GLU A 42 2.89 4.49 6.91
CA GLU A 42 4.19 4.08 6.35
C GLU A 42 4.13 2.67 5.77
N VAL A 43 4.80 2.45 4.64
CA VAL A 43 5.19 1.13 4.15
C VAL A 43 6.72 1.04 4.16
N ILE A 44 7.26 -0.15 4.43
CA ILE A 44 8.70 -0.34 4.60
C ILE A 44 9.21 -1.43 3.67
N GLN A 45 10.50 -1.37 3.34
CA GLN A 45 11.24 -2.41 2.63
C GLN A 45 10.59 -2.83 1.31
N ASP A 46 10.20 -4.10 1.17
CA ASP A 46 9.56 -4.66 -0.02
C ASP A 46 8.17 -4.04 -0.29
N LYS A 47 7.49 -3.57 0.77
CA LYS A 47 6.14 -2.98 0.67
C LYS A 47 6.14 -1.56 0.10
N VAL A 48 7.29 -0.92 -0.04
CA VAL A 48 7.38 0.40 -0.70
C VAL A 48 6.85 0.37 -2.13
N ALA A 49 7.05 -0.73 -2.85
CA ALA A 49 6.59 -0.90 -4.23
C ALA A 49 5.06 -1.02 -4.36
N LEU A 50 4.33 -1.25 -3.25
CA LEU A 50 2.86 -1.27 -3.28
C LEU A 50 2.28 0.08 -3.72
N LEU A 51 2.99 1.19 -3.45
CA LEU A 51 2.55 2.53 -3.79
C LEU A 51 2.78 2.91 -5.26
N ASP A 52 3.52 2.09 -6.02
CA ASP A 52 3.78 2.35 -7.45
C ASP A 52 2.58 1.97 -8.34
N ASN A 53 1.64 1.18 -7.81
CA ASN A 53 0.51 0.61 -8.54
C ASN A 53 -0.85 1.24 -8.18
N ILE A 54 -0.84 2.36 -7.46
CA ILE A 54 -2.03 3.10 -7.05
C ILE A 54 -1.83 4.59 -7.34
N ASN A 55 -2.93 5.31 -7.55
CA ASN A 55 -2.89 6.72 -7.91
C ASN A 55 -3.55 7.58 -6.84
N ILE A 56 -3.12 8.85 -6.75
CA ILE A 56 -3.81 9.84 -5.92
C ILE A 56 -5.27 9.93 -6.38
N GLY A 57 -6.18 9.83 -5.43
CA GLY A 57 -7.61 9.82 -5.65
C GLY A 57 -8.26 8.44 -5.57
N ASP A 58 -7.48 7.37 -5.58
CA ASP A 58 -8.00 6.00 -5.48
C ASP A 58 -8.64 5.75 -4.12
N GLU A 59 -9.78 5.04 -4.12
CA GLU A 59 -10.33 4.43 -2.90
C GLU A 59 -9.55 3.15 -2.61
N ILE A 60 -8.97 3.08 -1.40
CA ILE A 60 -8.09 2.00 -0.99
C ILE A 60 -8.49 1.44 0.38
N ASN A 61 -8.25 0.15 0.57
CA ASN A 61 -8.30 -0.52 1.87
C ASN A 61 -6.89 -0.95 2.27
N VAL A 62 -6.38 -0.41 3.37
CA VAL A 62 -5.02 -0.67 3.84
C VAL A 62 -5.07 -1.50 5.11
N LEU A 63 -4.47 -2.68 5.09
CA LEU A 63 -4.27 -3.49 6.29
C LEU A 63 -3.04 -2.97 7.05
N ILE A 64 -3.25 -2.67 8.33
CA ILE A 64 -2.28 -1.95 9.15
C ILE A 64 -1.92 -2.70 10.43
N ASN A 65 -0.75 -2.35 10.95
CA ASN A 65 -0.32 -2.60 12.32
C ASN A 65 0.03 -1.26 12.99
N ILE A 66 -0.38 -1.08 14.24
CA ILE A 66 0.08 0.04 15.06
C ILE A 66 1.29 -0.43 15.85
N LYS A 67 2.43 0.25 15.68
CA LYS A 67 3.68 -0.07 16.36
C LYS A 67 4.06 1.05 17.31
N GLY A 68 4.27 0.71 18.58
CA GLY A 68 4.84 1.59 19.59
C GLY A 68 6.34 1.37 19.74
N ARG A 69 7.11 2.45 19.92
CA ARG A 69 8.54 2.39 20.24
C ARG A 69 8.83 3.25 21.47
N LYS A 70 9.49 2.66 22.45
CA LYS A 70 10.13 3.38 23.54
C LYS A 70 11.46 3.92 23.00
N TRP A 71 11.69 5.21 23.17
CA TRP A 71 12.93 5.87 22.80
C TRP A 71 13.43 6.68 23.98
N GLU A 72 14.73 6.64 24.23
CA GLU A 72 15.40 7.41 25.27
C GLU A 72 16.29 8.44 24.58
N ASP A 73 16.13 9.71 24.96
CA ASP A 73 17.00 10.76 24.42
C ASP A 73 18.37 10.79 25.12
N LYS A 74 19.26 11.64 24.61
CA LYS A 74 20.63 11.77 25.14
C LYS A 74 20.67 12.28 26.59
N GLU A 75 19.58 12.84 27.09
CA GLU A 75 19.44 13.37 28.45
C GLU A 75 18.79 12.36 29.41
N GLY A 76 18.43 11.16 28.91
CA GLY A 76 17.80 10.10 29.69
C GLY A 76 16.27 10.21 29.79
N ASN A 77 15.63 11.12 29.04
CA ASN A 77 14.18 11.22 29.05
C ASN A 77 13.57 10.16 28.14
N ILE A 78 12.56 9.45 28.66
CA ILE A 78 11.83 8.43 27.92
C ILE A 78 10.68 9.09 27.13
N LYS A 79 10.62 8.84 25.82
CA LYS A 79 9.52 9.20 24.93
C LYS A 79 8.94 7.94 24.27
N TYR A 80 7.66 8.01 23.91
CA TYR A 80 6.96 6.95 23.21
C TYR A 80 6.47 7.45 21.86
N PHE A 81 6.77 6.70 20.81
CA PHE A 81 6.38 7.03 19.45
C PHE A 81 5.48 5.93 18.90
N ASN A 82 4.44 6.35 18.17
CA ASN A 82 3.58 5.42 17.44
C ASN A 82 3.84 5.57 15.94
N SER A 83 3.71 4.46 15.23
CA SER A 83 3.77 4.39 13.78
C SER A 83 2.63 3.50 13.29
N ILE A 84 1.94 3.93 12.25
CA ILE A 84 0.91 3.14 11.57
C ILE A 84 1.57 2.56 10.33
N GLN A 85 1.80 1.25 10.35
CA GLN A 85 2.50 0.56 9.28
C GLN A 85 1.52 -0.26 8.44
N GLY A 86 1.40 0.10 7.16
CA GLY A 86 0.68 -0.66 6.15
C GLY A 86 1.52 -1.85 5.67
N TRP A 87 0.88 -3.00 5.48
CA TRP A 87 1.54 -4.20 4.95
C TRP A 87 0.82 -4.84 3.76
N LYS A 88 -0.43 -4.44 3.50
CA LYS A 88 -1.20 -4.78 2.30
C LYS A 88 -2.11 -3.60 1.94
N ILE A 89 -2.20 -3.32 0.64
CA ILE A 89 -3.10 -2.31 0.07
C ILE A 89 -3.98 -3.03 -0.95
N GLU A 90 -5.28 -2.80 -0.85
CA GLU A 90 -6.29 -3.31 -1.78
C GLU A 90 -6.97 -2.11 -2.43
N SER A 91 -7.09 -2.12 -3.76
CA SER A 91 -7.75 -1.09 -4.56
C SER A 91 -8.43 -1.76 -5.75
N GLU A 92 -9.51 -1.17 -6.27
CA GLU A 92 -10.16 -1.65 -7.49
C GLU A 92 -9.18 -1.70 -8.68
N ASN A 93 -8.26 -0.72 -8.77
CA ASN A 93 -7.21 -0.67 -9.79
C ASN A 93 -6.17 -1.81 -9.68
N LEU A 94 -5.91 -2.31 -8.47
CA LEU A 94 -4.96 -3.40 -8.24
C LEU A 94 -5.53 -4.76 -8.66
N ASN A 95 -6.85 -4.95 -8.56
CA ASN A 95 -7.51 -6.21 -8.91
C ASN A 95 -7.59 -6.42 -10.44
N LEU A 96 -7.62 -5.35 -11.23
CA LEU A 96 -7.66 -5.44 -12.70
C LEU A 96 -6.34 -5.94 -13.33
N ASN A 97 -5.23 -5.87 -12.60
CA ASN A 97 -3.90 -6.24 -13.09
C ASN A 97 -3.50 -7.69 -12.77
N GLN A 98 -4.35 -8.50 -12.12
CA GLN A 98 -4.04 -9.91 -11.80
C GLN A 98 -4.63 -10.94 -12.77
N ASP A 99 -5.50 -10.57 -13.72
CA ASP A 99 -6.19 -11.54 -14.60
C ASP A 99 -5.72 -11.57 -16.07
N ASN A 100 -4.51 -11.08 -16.39
CA ASN A 100 -4.02 -11.05 -17.79
C ASN A 100 -2.73 -11.85 -18.03
N ASN A 101 -2.56 -13.02 -17.41
CA ASN A 101 -1.56 -13.99 -17.84
C ASN A 101 -2.09 -15.41 -17.63
N ASP A 102 -2.92 -15.88 -18.55
CA ASP A 102 -2.95 -17.28 -19.03
C ASP A 102 -4.09 -17.42 -20.04
N ASP A 103 -3.85 -16.98 -21.28
CA ASP A 103 -4.51 -17.55 -22.46
C ASP A 103 -3.82 -17.04 -23.72
N ASN A 104 -2.65 -17.63 -24.03
CA ASN A 104 -2.14 -17.60 -25.39
C ASN A 104 -1.25 -18.81 -25.68
N PHE A 105 -1.87 -19.94 -26.00
CA PHE A 105 -1.24 -20.97 -26.82
C PHE A 105 -2.21 -21.50 -27.88
N ASN A 106 -2.03 -20.92 -29.07
CA ASN A 106 -2.25 -21.48 -30.40
C ASN A 106 -3.65 -21.99 -30.76
N GLN A 107 -4.40 -21.07 -31.36
CA GLN A 107 -5.28 -21.38 -32.47
C GLN A 107 -4.41 -21.64 -33.72
N ASP A 108 -4.08 -22.89 -34.00
CA ASP A 108 -3.76 -23.30 -35.37
C ASP A 108 -4.84 -24.24 -35.87
N SER A 109 -5.42 -23.80 -36.98
CA SER A 109 -6.58 -24.34 -37.64
C SER A 109 -6.12 -25.46 -38.57
N GLY A 110 -6.39 -26.71 -38.20
CA GLY A 110 -6.25 -27.86 -39.09
C GLY A 110 -7.59 -28.54 -39.26
N GLU A 111 -8.37 -28.08 -40.23
CA GLU A 111 -9.62 -28.70 -40.68
C GLU A 111 -9.48 -30.22 -40.90
N ASP A 112 -10.51 -30.90 -40.40
CA ASP A 112 -11.00 -32.26 -40.65
C ASP A 112 -10.91 -32.66 -42.15
N LEU A 113 -10.48 -33.88 -42.52
CA LEU A 113 -11.31 -35.04 -42.94
C LEU A 113 -10.46 -35.98 -43.84
N PRO A 114 -10.93 -37.14 -44.34
CA PRO A 114 -11.53 -38.32 -43.70
C PRO A 114 -10.90 -39.67 -44.18
N PHE A 115 -11.26 -40.75 -43.45
CA PHE A 115 -11.07 -42.20 -43.70
C PHE A 115 -9.70 -42.85 -43.46
#